data_AF-A0A101H3A5-F1
#
_entry.id   AF-A0A101H3A5-F1
#
_cell.length_a   1.000
_cell.length_b   1.000
_cell.length_c   1.000
_cell.angle_alpha   90.00
_cell.angle_beta   90.00
_cell.angle_gamma   90.00
#
_symmetry.space_group_name_H-M   'P 1'
#
loop_
_entity.id
_entity.type
_entity.pdbx_description
1 polymer ?
#
loop_
_entity_poly.entity_id
_entity_poly.type
_entity_poly.pdbx_seq_one_letter_code
_entity_poly.pdbx_strand_id
1 'polypeptide(L)'
;ESRGISLKADSESPKRIVISQEPGTTLDVLKEKQVSVTTMDQDDVIDITLFDDKAPRTVDIFRRFTGLKRYSIGMLPFFFSFDDVWLFEPDIPEKINIIPENTPLGSVPKSSLGMTNASRRGGGLVGVRESENAEFGPTAEPFEGSNIIGIMHDLEKLQKLKEGDTIYIREVKR
;
A
#
# COMPACT_ATOMS: atom_id res chain seq x y z
N GLU A 1 -36.34 7.58 0.30
CA GLU A 1 -36.42 7.47 -1.18
C GLU A 1 -35.23 6.67 -1.67
N SER A 2 -35.45 5.56 -2.41
CA SER A 2 -34.36 4.85 -3.07
C SER A 2 -34.00 5.63 -4.33
N ARG A 3 -32.72 6.03 -4.48
CA ARG A 3 -32.25 6.84 -5.62
C ARG A 3 -32.27 6.10 -6.98
N GLY A 4 -32.93 4.94 -7.04
CA GLY A 4 -33.05 4.12 -8.25
C GLY A 4 -31.73 3.53 -8.75
N ILE A 5 -30.68 3.49 -7.93
CA ILE A 5 -29.38 2.89 -8.28
C ILE A 5 -29.36 1.44 -7.80
N SER A 6 -29.05 0.51 -8.71
CA SER A 6 -28.87 -0.91 -8.41
C SER A 6 -27.41 -1.23 -8.10
N LEU A 7 -27.14 -2.00 -7.04
CA LEU A 7 -25.81 -2.51 -6.70
C LEU A 7 -25.72 -3.98 -7.11
N LYS A 8 -24.65 -4.34 -7.83
CA LYS A 8 -24.34 -5.73 -8.19
C LYS A 8 -22.97 -6.10 -7.60
N ALA A 9 -22.94 -6.99 -6.62
CA ALA A 9 -21.69 -7.56 -6.14
C ALA A 9 -21.29 -8.78 -6.98
N ASP A 10 -19.99 -9.03 -7.07
CA ASP A 10 -19.40 -10.25 -7.62
C ASP A 10 -19.61 -11.49 -6.73
N SER A 11 -19.89 -11.28 -5.44
CA SER A 11 -20.17 -12.32 -4.46
C SER A 11 -21.13 -11.84 -3.36
N GLU A 12 -22.00 -12.74 -2.91
CA GLU A 12 -22.92 -12.53 -1.78
C GLU A 12 -22.35 -13.02 -0.43
N SER A 13 -21.12 -13.54 -0.42
CA SER A 13 -20.50 -14.05 0.80
C SER A 13 -20.29 -12.94 1.82
N PRO A 14 -20.47 -13.20 3.14
CA PRO A 14 -20.33 -12.18 4.17
C PRO A 14 -18.88 -11.73 4.34
N LYS A 15 -18.68 -10.57 4.99
CA LYS A 15 -17.36 -9.99 5.38
C LYS A 15 -16.40 -9.71 4.22
N ARG A 16 -16.92 -9.11 3.15
CA ARG A 16 -16.11 -8.71 1.99
C ARG A 16 -15.93 -7.21 1.92
N ILE A 17 -14.81 -6.78 1.37
CA ILE A 17 -14.48 -5.37 1.15
C ILE A 17 -14.51 -5.08 -0.35
N VAL A 18 -15.08 -3.93 -0.72
CA VAL A 18 -15.05 -3.44 -2.10
C VAL A 18 -13.62 -2.97 -2.44
N ILE A 19 -13.04 -3.60 -3.46
CA ILE A 19 -11.69 -3.26 -3.95
C ILE A 19 -11.74 -2.51 -5.30
N SER A 20 -12.82 -2.64 -6.05
CA SER A 20 -13.07 -1.84 -7.24
C SER A 20 -14.56 -1.73 -7.56
N GLN A 21 -14.92 -0.76 -8.40
CA GLN A 21 -16.27 -0.55 -8.89
C GLN A 21 -16.28 -0.17 -10.37
N GLU A 22 -17.37 -0.51 -11.06
CA GLU A 22 -17.66 -0.09 -12.43
C GLU A 22 -19.15 0.31 -12.53
N PRO A 23 -19.50 1.53 -12.97
CA PRO A 23 -18.61 2.60 -13.39
C PRO A 23 -17.76 3.20 -12.27
N GLY A 24 -16.54 3.64 -12.61
CA GLY A 24 -15.58 4.19 -11.66
C GLY A 24 -15.94 5.58 -11.09
N THR A 25 -16.93 6.28 -11.67
CA THR A 25 -17.29 7.64 -11.26
C THR A 25 -18.74 7.77 -10.82
N THR A 26 -19.00 8.66 -9.87
CA THR A 26 -20.36 8.93 -9.39
C THR A 26 -21.28 9.44 -10.50
N LEU A 27 -20.76 10.21 -11.46
CA LEU A 27 -21.55 10.73 -12.58
C LEU A 27 -22.02 9.60 -13.49
N ASP A 28 -21.14 8.65 -13.78
CA ASP A 28 -21.48 7.51 -14.63
C ASP A 28 -22.44 6.55 -13.91
N VAL A 29 -22.26 6.32 -12.61
CA VAL A 29 -23.21 5.53 -11.80
C VAL A 29 -24.61 6.18 -11.81
N LEU A 30 -24.70 7.51 -11.68
CA LEU A 30 -25.99 8.22 -11.73
C LEU A 30 -26.64 8.13 -13.11
N LYS A 31 -25.83 8.15 -14.18
CA LYS A 31 -26.27 8.01 -15.56
C LYS A 31 -26.78 6.59 -15.85
N GLU A 32 -26.05 5.57 -15.42
CA GLU A 32 -26.37 4.16 -15.67
C GLU A 32 -27.40 3.60 -14.70
N LYS A 33 -27.59 4.24 -13.54
CA LYS A 33 -28.44 3.76 -12.45
C LYS A 33 -28.07 2.36 -11.96
N GLN A 34 -26.83 1.96 -12.18
CA GLN A 34 -26.26 0.69 -11.72
C GLN A 34 -24.79 0.88 -11.40
N VAL A 35 -24.30 0.10 -10.44
CA VAL A 35 -22.88 -0.06 -10.15
C VAL A 35 -22.60 -1.52 -9.85
N SER A 36 -21.56 -2.05 -10.47
CA SER A 36 -21.00 -3.36 -10.14
C SER A 36 -19.78 -3.16 -9.26
N VAL A 37 -19.63 -3.98 -8.22
CA VAL A 37 -18.49 -3.95 -7.32
C VAL A 37 -17.75 -5.28 -7.35
N THR A 38 -16.43 -5.21 -7.40
CA THR A 38 -15.55 -6.35 -7.17
C THR A 38 -15.12 -6.32 -5.71
N THR A 39 -15.19 -7.47 -5.06
CA THR A 39 -14.97 -7.58 -3.63
C THR A 39 -13.89 -8.62 -3.31
N MET A 40 -13.29 -8.49 -2.13
CA MET A 40 -12.26 -9.38 -1.59
C MET A 40 -12.62 -9.77 -0.16
N ASP A 41 -12.17 -10.93 0.31
CA ASP A 41 -12.31 -11.28 1.73
C ASP A 41 -11.56 -10.25 2.60
N GLN A 42 -12.18 -9.78 3.68
CA GLN A 42 -11.52 -8.85 4.58
C GLN A 42 -10.20 -9.41 5.14
N ASP A 43 -10.08 -10.72 5.28
CA ASP A 43 -8.88 -11.38 5.79
C ASP A 43 -7.71 -11.33 4.79
N ASP A 44 -7.97 -11.07 3.50
CA ASP A 44 -6.94 -10.90 2.46
C ASP A 44 -6.40 -9.46 2.37
N VAL A 45 -6.97 -8.52 3.13
CA VAL A 45 -6.51 -7.12 3.20
C VAL A 45 -5.50 -6.96 4.34
N ILE A 46 -4.38 -6.30 4.06
CA ILE A 46 -3.30 -6.05 5.02
C ILE A 46 -3.48 -4.68 5.66
N ASP A 47 -3.54 -4.63 6.99
CA ASP A 47 -3.60 -3.37 7.71
C ASP A 47 -2.21 -2.71 7.82
N ILE A 48 -2.17 -1.40 7.59
CA ILE A 48 -0.98 -0.56 7.73
C ILE A 48 -1.27 0.66 8.59
N THR A 49 -0.26 1.16 9.29
CA THR A 49 -0.29 2.48 9.96
C THR A 49 0.76 3.37 9.33
N LEU A 50 0.39 4.60 8.98
CA LEU A 50 1.30 5.57 8.34
C LEU A 50 1.70 6.67 9.32
N PHE A 51 2.94 7.15 9.20
CA PHE A 51 3.52 8.17 10.07
C PHE A 51 3.42 9.56 9.45
N ASP A 52 2.20 10.11 9.40
CA ASP A 52 1.92 11.45 8.86
C ASP A 52 2.82 12.54 9.45
N ASP A 53 3.09 12.49 10.76
CA ASP A 53 3.87 13.52 11.45
C ASP A 53 5.38 13.42 11.17
N LYS A 54 5.87 12.23 10.78
CA LYS A 54 7.30 11.97 10.60
C LYS A 54 7.72 12.02 9.13
N ALA A 55 6.88 11.50 8.24
CA ALA A 55 7.16 11.41 6.81
C ALA A 55 6.01 11.93 5.93
N PRO A 56 5.48 13.15 6.17
CA PRO A 56 4.27 13.65 5.52
C PRO A 56 4.35 13.65 3.99
N ARG A 57 5.52 13.96 3.41
CA ARG A 57 5.68 14.06 1.95
C ARG A 57 5.73 12.69 1.31
N THR A 58 6.51 11.79 1.88
CA THR A 58 6.66 10.42 1.40
C THR A 58 5.35 9.65 1.55
N VAL A 59 4.65 9.84 2.68
CA VAL A 59 3.32 9.27 2.92
C VAL A 59 2.29 9.78 1.92
N ASP A 60 2.29 11.08 1.55
CA ASP A 60 1.38 11.60 0.52
C ASP A 60 1.63 10.96 -0.86
N ILE A 61 2.90 10.79 -1.23
CA ILE A 61 3.31 10.09 -2.46
C ILE A 61 2.82 8.65 -2.41
N PHE A 62 3.13 7.92 -1.34
CA PHE A 62 2.69 6.54 -1.14
C PHE A 62 1.17 6.41 -1.28
N ARG A 63 0.38 7.26 -0.60
CA ARG A 63 -1.08 7.23 -0.71
C ARG A 63 -1.58 7.53 -2.11
N ARG A 64 -0.94 8.45 -2.84
CA ARG A 64 -1.33 8.80 -4.21
C ARG A 64 -1.15 7.62 -5.16
N PHE A 65 -0.01 6.92 -5.09
CA PHE A 65 0.35 5.88 -6.06
C PHE A 65 -0.15 4.48 -5.69
N THR A 66 -0.53 4.26 -4.43
CA THR A 66 -1.29 3.07 -4.02
C THR A 66 -2.80 3.24 -4.17
N GLY A 67 -3.30 4.46 -4.39
CA GLY A 67 -4.73 4.76 -4.47
C GLY A 67 -5.40 5.10 -3.13
N LEU A 68 -4.70 4.93 -2.00
CA LEU A 68 -5.21 5.27 -0.65
C LEU A 68 -5.62 6.74 -0.48
N LYS A 69 -5.16 7.65 -1.35
CA LYS A 69 -5.60 9.05 -1.36
C LYS A 69 -7.08 9.20 -1.72
N ARG A 70 -7.63 8.26 -2.50
CA ARG A 70 -9.00 8.31 -3.05
C ARG A 70 -9.87 7.17 -2.54
N TYR A 71 -9.27 6.02 -2.26
CA TYR A 71 -9.96 4.79 -1.90
C TYR A 71 -9.57 4.34 -0.50
N SER A 72 -10.48 3.64 0.17
CA SER A 72 -10.21 3.05 1.49
C SER A 72 -9.23 1.87 1.44
N ILE A 73 -9.10 1.25 0.26
CA ILE A 73 -8.18 0.15 -0.03
C ILE A 73 -7.20 0.61 -1.11
N GLY A 74 -5.91 0.43 -0.83
CA GLY A 74 -4.84 0.65 -1.79
C GLY A 74 -4.39 -0.65 -2.43
N MET A 75 -3.73 -0.53 -3.58
CA MET A 75 -3.11 -1.63 -4.30
C MET A 75 -1.59 -1.44 -4.28
N LEU A 76 -0.86 -2.51 -4.03
CA LEU A 76 0.60 -2.47 -4.01
C LEU A 76 1.14 -3.72 -4.73
N PRO A 77 1.64 -3.57 -5.97
CA PRO A 77 2.15 -4.69 -6.76
C PRO A 77 3.38 -5.32 -6.11
N PHE A 78 3.35 -6.64 -5.93
CA PHE A 78 4.48 -7.38 -5.39
C PHE A 78 5.58 -7.49 -6.45
N PHE A 79 6.80 -7.11 -6.07
CA PHE A 79 7.95 -7.14 -6.95
C PHE A 79 8.76 -8.42 -6.72
N PHE A 80 9.43 -8.53 -5.57
CA PHE A 80 10.09 -9.76 -5.15
C PHE A 80 10.36 -9.75 -3.64
N SER A 81 10.73 -10.90 -3.11
CA SER A 81 11.19 -11.06 -1.73
C SER A 81 12.52 -11.78 -1.68
N PHE A 82 13.33 -11.47 -0.69
CA PHE A 82 14.55 -12.22 -0.38
C PHE A 82 14.80 -12.16 1.13
N ASP A 83 15.27 -13.27 1.69
CA ASP A 83 15.41 -13.46 3.13
C ASP A 83 14.13 -13.03 3.88
N ASP A 84 14.19 -11.95 4.66
CA ASP A 84 13.11 -11.39 5.47
C ASP A 84 12.56 -10.06 4.91
N VAL A 85 12.88 -9.72 3.66
CA VAL A 85 12.50 -8.47 3.00
C VAL A 85 11.49 -8.74 1.90
N TRP A 86 10.41 -7.97 1.89
CA TRP A 86 9.38 -7.96 0.86
C TRP A 86 9.37 -6.61 0.15
N LEU A 87 9.54 -6.61 -1.16
CA LEU A 87 9.59 -5.41 -1.98
C LEU A 87 8.39 -5.34 -2.92
N PHE A 88 7.94 -4.11 -3.14
CA PHE A 88 6.79 -3.77 -3.95
C PHE A 88 7.14 -2.59 -4.86
N GLU A 89 6.54 -2.59 -6.04
CA GLU A 89 6.80 -1.60 -7.08
C GLU A 89 5.51 -0.87 -7.46
N PRO A 90 5.14 0.19 -6.74
CA PRO A 90 4.07 1.08 -7.18
C PRO A 90 4.50 1.83 -8.45
N ASP A 91 3.56 2.09 -9.35
CA ASP A 91 3.81 2.83 -10.60
C ASP A 91 3.98 4.34 -10.32
N ILE A 92 5.19 4.70 -9.86
CA ILE A 92 5.60 6.08 -9.56
C ILE A 92 6.44 6.61 -10.73
N PRO A 93 6.01 7.70 -11.40
CA PRO A 93 6.81 8.30 -12.46
C PRO A 93 8.17 8.81 -11.95
N GLU A 94 9.25 8.58 -12.70
CA GLU A 94 10.63 8.96 -12.33
C GLU A 94 10.82 10.45 -11.97
N LYS A 95 9.98 11.33 -12.53
CA LYS A 95 10.00 12.77 -12.23
C LYS A 95 9.57 13.11 -10.80
N ILE A 96 8.96 12.17 -10.07
CA ILE A 96 8.53 12.36 -8.69
C ILE A 96 9.74 12.22 -7.79
N ASN A 97 10.22 13.36 -7.30
CA ASN A 97 11.35 13.37 -6.37
C ASN A 97 10.89 13.01 -4.96
N ILE A 98 11.35 11.86 -4.45
CA ILE A 98 11.14 11.42 -3.08
C ILE A 98 12.37 11.85 -2.27
N ILE A 99 12.26 12.98 -1.56
CA ILE A 99 13.37 13.48 -0.75
C ILE A 99 13.63 12.57 0.46
N PRO A 100 14.87 12.48 0.98
CA PRO A 100 15.12 11.83 2.27
C PRO A 100 14.26 12.43 3.38
N GLU A 101 13.52 11.58 4.10
CA GLU A 101 12.54 11.97 5.10
C GLU A 101 12.33 10.81 6.09
N ASN A 102 12.47 11.06 7.40
CA ASN A 102 12.36 10.01 8.43
C ASN A 102 13.24 8.77 8.15
N THR A 103 14.49 9.00 7.76
CA THR A 103 15.48 7.93 7.55
C THR A 103 15.86 7.29 8.89
N PRO A 104 16.08 5.97 8.96
CA PRO A 104 16.47 5.28 10.19
C PRO A 104 17.74 5.83 10.83
N LEU A 105 17.82 5.70 12.15
CA LEU A 105 19.01 5.98 12.95
C LEU A 105 19.26 4.79 13.87
N GLY A 106 20.37 4.08 13.65
CA GLY A 106 20.79 2.95 14.49
C GLY A 106 20.14 1.63 14.13
N SER A 107 18.83 1.46 14.35
CA SER A 107 18.10 0.25 13.94
C SER A 107 16.71 0.55 13.39
N VAL A 108 16.21 -0.41 12.62
CA VAL A 108 14.88 -0.42 12.04
C VAL A 108 14.07 -1.51 12.72
N PRO A 109 12.97 -1.16 13.44
CA PRO A 109 12.11 -2.16 14.05
C PRO A 109 11.53 -3.14 13.04
N LYS A 110 11.23 -4.36 13.49
CA LYS A 110 10.41 -5.32 12.75
C LYS A 110 9.12 -4.67 12.23
N SER A 111 8.68 -5.09 11.06
CA SER A 111 7.44 -4.64 10.41
C SER A 111 7.45 -3.18 9.96
N SER A 112 8.58 -2.49 10.03
CA SER A 112 8.72 -1.13 9.50
C SER A 112 8.44 -1.13 8.00
N LEU A 113 7.52 -0.26 7.58
CA LEU A 113 7.22 0.01 6.18
C LEU A 113 8.07 1.18 5.72
N GLY A 114 8.82 0.99 4.65
CA GLY A 114 9.71 2.00 4.08
C GLY A 114 9.47 2.23 2.60
N MET A 115 9.92 3.40 2.12
CA MET A 115 9.94 3.74 0.71
C MET A 115 11.32 4.28 0.32
N THR A 116 11.91 3.76 -0.75
CA THR A 116 13.23 4.18 -1.20
C THR A 116 13.17 5.61 -1.71
N ASN A 117 14.08 6.44 -1.21
CA ASN A 117 14.17 7.85 -1.58
C ASN A 117 15.19 8.08 -2.71
N ALA A 118 15.26 9.31 -3.20
CA ALA A 118 16.05 9.72 -4.36
C ALA A 118 17.58 9.68 -4.15
N SER A 119 18.08 9.35 -2.95
CA SER A 119 19.51 9.08 -2.75
C SER A 119 19.96 7.74 -3.34
N ARG A 120 19.01 6.88 -3.73
CA ARG A 120 19.23 5.56 -4.33
C ARG A 120 18.55 5.45 -5.69
N ARG A 121 19.03 4.52 -6.52
CA ARG A 121 18.51 4.31 -7.89
C ARG A 121 17.10 3.73 -7.90
N GLY A 122 16.75 2.92 -6.90
CA GLY A 122 15.42 2.30 -6.77
C GLY A 122 14.36 3.22 -6.16
N GLY A 123 14.40 4.52 -6.45
CA GLY A 123 13.48 5.50 -5.87
C GLY A 123 12.01 5.12 -6.12
N GLY A 124 11.22 5.06 -5.05
CA GLY A 124 9.80 4.69 -5.11
C GLY A 124 9.49 3.23 -4.78
N LEU A 125 10.49 2.34 -4.71
CA LEU A 125 10.28 0.98 -4.19
C LEU A 125 9.77 1.05 -2.75
N VAL A 126 8.75 0.26 -2.46
CA VAL A 126 8.20 0.11 -1.11
C VAL A 126 8.69 -1.20 -0.55
N GLY A 127 9.08 -1.21 0.73
CA GLY A 127 9.67 -2.38 1.36
C GLY A 127 9.19 -2.56 2.78
N VAL A 128 9.10 -3.81 3.21
CA VAL A 128 8.87 -4.17 4.60
C VAL A 128 9.80 -5.31 4.99
N ARG A 129 10.21 -5.30 6.26
CA ARG A 129 11.13 -6.28 6.82
C ARG A 129 10.49 -7.04 7.99
N GLU A 130 10.62 -8.37 8.02
CA GLU A 130 10.06 -9.21 9.09
C GLU A 130 10.91 -9.24 10.37
N SER A 131 12.16 -8.79 10.33
CA SER A 131 13.06 -8.73 11.47
C SER A 131 13.60 -7.32 11.73
N GLU A 132 14.12 -7.08 12.94
CA GLU A 132 14.87 -5.85 13.23
C GLU A 132 16.23 -5.89 12.53
N ASN A 133 16.67 -4.75 12.00
CA ASN A 133 17.97 -4.65 11.33
C ASN A 133 18.71 -3.37 11.69
N ALA A 134 20.02 -3.47 11.92
CA ALA A 134 20.88 -2.35 12.33
C ALA A 134 21.76 -1.80 11.18
N GLU A 135 21.66 -2.37 9.98
CA GLU A 135 22.50 -2.02 8.83
C GLU A 135 21.70 -1.50 7.63
N PHE A 136 20.51 -2.07 7.38
CA PHE A 136 19.69 -1.79 6.20
C PHE A 136 18.24 -1.42 6.55
N GLY A 137 17.67 -0.54 5.73
CA GLY A 137 16.28 -0.13 5.79
C GLY A 137 15.28 -1.23 5.39
N PRO A 138 13.97 -0.96 5.49
CA PRO A 138 12.92 -1.87 5.04
C PRO A 138 12.95 -2.18 3.56
N THR A 139 13.53 -1.30 2.75
CA THR A 139 13.68 -1.47 1.30
C THR A 139 14.99 -2.15 0.92
N ALA A 140 15.71 -2.70 1.90
CA ALA A 140 17.08 -3.22 1.78
C ALA A 140 18.16 -2.22 1.32
N GLU A 141 17.78 -0.97 1.09
CA GLU A 141 18.74 0.12 0.93
C GLU A 141 19.37 0.50 2.28
N PRO A 142 20.58 1.09 2.28
CA PRO A 142 21.15 1.72 3.47
C PRO A 142 20.21 2.77 4.07
N PHE A 143 20.38 3.10 5.36
CA PHE A 143 19.46 3.96 6.10
C PHE A 143 19.18 5.30 5.42
N GLU A 144 20.18 5.96 4.86
CA GLU A 144 20.02 7.23 4.15
C GLU A 144 19.12 7.11 2.90
N GLY A 145 18.98 5.90 2.35
CA GLY A 145 18.20 5.56 1.17
C GLY A 145 16.75 5.15 1.43
N SER A 146 16.36 4.96 2.68
CA SER A 146 15.05 4.39 3.02
C SER A 146 14.29 5.34 3.94
N ASN A 147 13.15 5.87 3.48
CA ASN A 147 12.26 6.67 4.31
C ASN A 147 11.32 5.75 5.07
N ILE A 148 11.27 5.83 6.40
CA ILE A 148 10.29 5.07 7.18
C ILE A 148 8.94 5.79 7.10
N ILE A 149 7.95 5.12 6.53
CA ILE A 149 6.62 5.71 6.28
C ILE A 149 5.55 5.13 7.21
N GLY A 150 5.82 4.01 7.89
CA GLY A 150 4.80 3.37 8.69
C GLY A 150 5.17 1.98 9.23
N ILE A 151 4.14 1.19 9.53
CA ILE A 151 4.20 -0.21 9.99
C ILE A 151 3.18 -1.04 9.20
N MET A 152 3.54 -2.26 8.83
CA MET A 152 2.62 -3.27 8.29
C MET A 152 2.32 -4.34 9.35
N HIS A 153 1.03 -4.57 9.65
CA HIS A 153 0.64 -5.39 10.81
C HIS A 153 0.58 -6.89 10.52
N ASP A 154 0.18 -7.29 9.31
CA ASP A 154 -0.17 -8.69 8.98
C ASP A 154 0.83 -9.35 8.01
N LEU A 155 2.12 -9.38 8.38
CA LEU A 155 3.20 -9.86 7.49
C LEU A 155 3.06 -11.33 7.08
N GLU A 156 2.44 -12.16 7.91
CA GLU A 156 2.20 -13.58 7.62
C GLU A 156 1.36 -13.79 6.33
N LYS A 157 0.57 -12.78 5.92
CA LYS A 157 -0.19 -12.82 4.68
C LYS A 157 0.71 -12.78 3.43
N LEU A 158 1.93 -12.25 3.56
CA LEU A 158 2.89 -12.14 2.46
C LEU A 158 3.46 -13.49 2.02
N GLN A 159 3.54 -14.47 2.92
CA GLN A 159 4.15 -15.78 2.65
C GLN A 159 3.49 -16.58 1.51
N LYS A 160 2.28 -16.19 1.09
CA LYS A 160 1.53 -16.82 0.00
C LYS A 160 1.77 -16.16 -1.36
N LEU A 161 2.48 -15.03 -1.40
CA LEU A 161 2.66 -14.24 -2.62
C LEU A 161 3.56 -14.93 -3.63
N LYS A 162 3.24 -14.69 -4.89
CA LYS A 162 4.01 -15.08 -6.06
C LYS A 162 4.30 -13.84 -6.89
N GLU A 163 5.40 -13.85 -7.62
CA GLU A 163 5.74 -12.77 -8.55
C GLU A 163 4.57 -12.47 -9.50
N GLY A 164 4.21 -11.19 -9.62
CA GLY A 164 3.03 -10.73 -10.36
C GLY A 164 1.75 -10.56 -9.52
N ASP A 165 1.73 -10.99 -8.25
CA ASP A 165 0.61 -10.73 -7.35
C ASP A 165 0.52 -9.24 -6.98
N THR A 166 -0.66 -8.82 -6.50
CA THR A 166 -0.89 -7.48 -5.94
C THR A 166 -1.53 -7.64 -4.57
N ILE A 167 -0.96 -6.99 -3.56
CA ILE A 167 -1.59 -6.95 -2.24
C ILE A 167 -2.55 -5.76 -2.14
N TYR A 168 -3.52 -5.93 -1.25
CA TYR A 168 -4.50 -4.91 -0.92
C TYR A 168 -4.25 -4.42 0.50
N ILE A 169 -4.09 -3.11 0.64
CA ILE A 169 -3.70 -2.48 1.91
C ILE A 169 -4.80 -1.56 2.41
N ARG A 170 -4.94 -1.47 3.73
CA ARG A 170 -5.87 -0.55 4.38
C ARG A 170 -5.16 0.23 5.47
N GLU A 171 -5.32 1.54 5.44
CA GLU A 171 -4.81 2.39 6.50
C GLU A 171 -5.69 2.29 7.75
N VAL A 172 -5.09 1.99 8.89
CA VAL A 172 -5.73 1.98 10.21
C VAL A 172 -5.08 2.99 11.13
N LYS A 173 -5.93 3.79 11.81
CA LYS A 173 -5.49 4.67 12.89
C LYS A 173 -5.41 3.85 14.17
N ARG A 174 -4.22 3.75 14.76
CA ARG A 174 -3.96 3.10 16.04
C ARG A 174 -3.39 4.09 17.03
#